data_AF-A0A3M1S7U9-F1
#
_entry.id   AF-A0A3M1S7U9-F1
#
_cell.length_a   1.000
_cell.length_b   1.000
_cell.length_c   1.000
_cell.angle_alpha   90.00
_cell.angle_beta   90.00
_cell.angle_gamma   90.00
#
_symmetry.space_group_name_H-M   'P 1'
#
loop_
_entity.id
_entity.type
_entity.pdbx_description
1 polymer ?
#
loop_
_entity_poly.entity_id
_entity_poly.type
_entity_poly.pdbx_seq_one_letter_code
_entity_poly.pdbx_strand_id
1 'polypeptide(L)'
;MIRRGLSIIVLIAIFSSNLILSRATTPVKPRNLDENKKILHVLNRLSFGPRPGDLEKVKSIGLQAYIELQLNPERIDDSAVEAKLADFNVFKMRTAELFMKYPNPGAILQYIAQKNGLNKGDLADLRKRSDQENSQMNPKDEEKMKEYQRQVAEIYRQYGLGRPNEIMQQVIAARILRAVYSERQLQEVMVDFWANHFNVYSGKGAVRWYIPSYERDVIRKHALGNFRDLLLATAQHPAMLFYLDNFQSVSSNSQNAMRRQSSAPTESNLLRIERLERRMLNVNRSPRLMDQSKKLMALGNRNQTQNQQRRMRGINENYARELLELHTMGVDGGYTQQDIIEVAKCFTGWTIFNPYGYR
;
A
#
# COMPACT_ATOMS: atom_id res chain seq x y z
N MET A 1 23.06 31.34 -99.18
CA MET A 1 21.99 30.43 -99.64
C MET A 1 22.16 29.08 -98.93
N ILE A 2 21.14 28.66 -98.17
CA ILE A 2 20.88 27.30 -97.62
C ILE A 2 22.02 26.63 -96.83
N ARG A 3 21.82 26.40 -95.53
CA ARG A 3 22.36 25.21 -94.85
C ARG A 3 21.36 24.63 -93.84
N ARG A 4 21.15 23.33 -93.98
CA ARG A 4 20.33 22.42 -93.17
C ARG A 4 21.02 22.11 -91.85
N GLY A 5 20.25 21.88 -90.79
CA GLY A 5 20.70 21.28 -89.53
C GLY A 5 19.60 20.36 -88.98
N LEU A 6 19.85 19.06 -89.02
CA LEU A 6 19.05 17.99 -88.42
C LEU A 6 19.50 17.84 -86.95
N SER A 7 18.58 17.81 -85.98
CA SER A 7 18.89 17.49 -84.58
C SER A 7 18.20 16.18 -84.18
N ILE A 8 19.00 15.22 -83.74
CA ILE A 8 18.60 13.91 -83.21
C ILE A 8 18.65 14.00 -81.67
N ILE A 9 17.55 13.57 -81.03
CA ILE A 9 17.40 13.46 -79.58
C ILE A 9 18.09 12.17 -79.10
N VAL A 10 18.98 12.28 -78.11
CA VAL A 10 19.59 11.14 -77.40
C VAL A 10 19.09 11.12 -75.96
N LEU A 11 18.43 10.02 -75.59
CA LEU A 11 17.97 9.71 -74.23
C LEU A 11 19.11 9.02 -73.47
N ILE A 12 19.61 9.62 -72.39
CA ILE A 12 20.61 8.99 -71.49
C ILE A 12 19.88 8.47 -70.24
N ALA A 13 19.84 7.15 -70.10
CA ALA A 13 19.37 6.48 -68.89
C ALA A 13 20.48 6.47 -67.83
N ILE A 14 20.18 7.01 -66.63
CA ILE A 14 21.07 6.99 -65.48
C ILE A 14 20.87 5.67 -64.73
N PHE A 15 21.84 4.76 -64.80
CA PHE A 15 21.94 3.61 -63.90
C PHE A 15 22.63 4.06 -62.60
N SER A 16 21.89 4.11 -61.50
CA SER A 16 22.44 4.26 -60.15
C SER A 16 22.89 2.90 -59.61
N SER A 17 24.20 2.68 -59.56
CA SER A 17 24.81 1.49 -58.95
C SER A 17 24.61 1.54 -57.43
N ASN A 18 23.73 0.71 -56.89
CA ASN A 18 23.65 0.43 -55.46
C ASN A 18 24.85 -0.45 -55.05
N LEU A 19 25.90 0.16 -54.52
CA LEU A 19 26.99 -0.57 -53.88
C LEU A 19 26.52 -1.03 -52.49
N ILE A 20 25.97 -2.24 -52.41
CA ILE A 20 25.67 -2.90 -51.14
C ILE A 20 27.01 -3.27 -50.51
N LEU A 21 27.47 -2.49 -49.52
CA LEU A 21 28.51 -2.96 -48.61
C LEU A 21 27.93 -4.12 -47.80
N SER A 22 28.20 -5.36 -48.23
CA SER A 22 27.99 -6.54 -47.40
C SER A 22 28.96 -6.45 -46.22
N ARG A 23 28.48 -5.93 -45.09
CA ARG A 23 29.19 -6.04 -43.82
C ARG A 23 29.20 -7.53 -43.49
N ALA A 24 30.33 -8.19 -43.70
CA ALA A 24 30.52 -9.56 -43.26
C ALA A 24 30.20 -9.62 -41.77
N THR A 25 29.01 -10.11 -41.42
CA THR A 25 28.63 -10.48 -40.08
C THR A 25 29.45 -11.71 -39.77
N THR A 26 30.61 -11.51 -39.13
CA THR A 26 31.33 -12.62 -38.53
C THR A 26 30.34 -13.31 -37.60
N PRO A 27 30.07 -14.62 -37.79
CA PRO A 27 29.19 -15.32 -36.88
C PRO A 27 29.83 -15.24 -35.49
N VAL A 28 29.21 -14.49 -34.59
CA VAL A 28 29.63 -14.41 -33.20
C VAL A 28 29.46 -15.81 -32.64
N LYS A 29 30.57 -16.56 -32.56
CA LYS A 29 30.61 -17.88 -31.93
C LYS A 29 30.00 -17.71 -30.54
N PRO A 30 28.93 -18.45 -30.17
CA PRO A 30 28.29 -18.26 -28.88
C PRO A 30 29.35 -18.39 -27.80
N ARG A 31 29.58 -17.29 -27.08
CA ARG A 31 30.65 -17.21 -26.10
C ARG A 31 30.21 -18.05 -24.91
N ASN A 32 30.63 -19.32 -24.90
CA ASN A 32 30.31 -20.23 -23.82
C ASN A 32 30.90 -19.61 -22.54
N LEU A 33 30.03 -19.14 -21.65
CA LEU A 33 30.47 -18.47 -20.43
C LEU A 33 31.30 -19.45 -19.61
N ASP A 34 32.44 -18.97 -19.11
CA ASP A 34 33.22 -19.67 -18.09
C ASP A 34 32.33 -20.01 -16.89
N GLU A 35 32.60 -21.11 -16.20
CA GLU A 35 31.74 -21.63 -15.14
C GLU A 35 31.54 -20.60 -14.02
N ASN A 36 32.60 -19.88 -13.62
CA ASN A 36 32.51 -18.81 -12.64
C ASN A 36 31.59 -17.69 -13.12
N LYS A 37 31.67 -17.34 -14.41
CA LYS A 37 30.82 -16.30 -15.00
C LYS A 37 29.35 -16.74 -15.05
N LYS A 38 29.06 -18.03 -15.28
CA LYS A 38 27.70 -18.57 -15.22
C LYS A 38 27.13 -18.46 -13.80
N ILE A 39 27.90 -18.88 -12.79
CA ILE A 39 27.48 -18.80 -11.39
C ILE A 39 27.23 -17.35 -10.98
N LEU A 40 28.18 -16.45 -11.27
CA LEU A 40 28.03 -15.03 -10.96
C LEU A 40 26.84 -14.41 -11.69
N HIS A 41 26.58 -14.81 -12.94
CA HIS A 41 25.40 -14.35 -13.67
C HIS A 41 24.11 -14.77 -12.96
N VAL A 42 24.00 -16.04 -12.55
CA VAL A 42 22.82 -16.54 -11.83
C VAL A 42 22.65 -15.87 -10.48
N LEU A 43 23.72 -15.69 -9.70
CA LEU A 43 23.67 -14.95 -8.44
C LEU A 43 23.13 -13.53 -8.66
N ASN A 44 23.63 -12.79 -9.66
CA ASN A 44 23.11 -11.46 -9.97
C ASN A 44 21.65 -11.42 -10.47
N ARG A 45 21.10 -12.55 -10.94
CA ARG A 45 19.72 -12.63 -11.43
C ARG A 45 18.72 -13.16 -10.40
N LEU A 46 19.18 -14.00 -9.47
CA LEU A 46 18.33 -14.65 -8.47
C LEU A 46 18.55 -14.11 -7.05
N SER A 47 19.37 -13.09 -6.87
CA SER A 47 19.66 -12.49 -5.56
C SER A 47 19.90 -10.98 -5.70
N PHE A 48 20.13 -10.30 -4.57
CA PHE A 48 20.57 -8.90 -4.56
C PHE A 48 22.04 -8.71 -5.00
N GLY A 49 22.70 -9.77 -5.44
CA GLY A 49 24.09 -9.81 -5.86
C GLY A 49 24.88 -10.85 -5.07
N PRO A 50 26.01 -11.32 -5.60
CA PRO A 50 26.85 -12.31 -4.93
C PRO A 50 27.45 -11.73 -3.63
N ARG A 51 27.34 -12.47 -2.52
CA ARG A 51 28.01 -12.17 -1.25
C ARG A 51 29.36 -12.90 -1.18
N PRO A 52 30.27 -12.49 -0.30
CA PRO A 52 31.52 -13.22 -0.06
C PRO A 52 31.24 -14.70 0.25
N GLY A 53 31.84 -15.61 -0.53
CA GLY A 53 31.70 -17.06 -0.39
C GLY A 53 30.54 -17.70 -1.17
N ASP A 54 29.62 -16.92 -1.75
CA ASP A 54 28.48 -17.49 -2.50
C ASP A 54 28.95 -18.21 -3.77
N LEU A 55 30.00 -17.73 -4.45
CA LEU A 55 30.56 -18.36 -5.64
C LEU A 55 31.06 -19.77 -5.32
N GLU A 56 31.86 -19.90 -4.26
CA GLU A 56 32.44 -21.15 -3.77
C GLU A 56 31.34 -22.11 -3.27
N LYS A 57 30.35 -21.57 -2.56
CA LYS A 57 29.17 -22.33 -2.10
C LYS A 57 28.43 -22.93 -3.29
N VAL A 58 28.11 -22.13 -4.32
CA VAL A 58 27.39 -22.63 -5.51
C VAL A 58 28.24 -23.62 -6.30
N LYS A 59 29.56 -23.43 -6.41
CA LYS A 59 30.44 -24.43 -7.01
C LYS A 59 30.38 -25.78 -6.29
N SER A 60 30.36 -25.75 -4.96
CA SER A 60 30.39 -26.99 -4.16
C SER A 60 29.14 -27.85 -4.31
N ILE A 61 27.97 -27.22 -4.46
CA ILE A 61 26.68 -27.93 -4.61
C ILE A 61 26.26 -28.11 -6.07
N GLY A 62 26.85 -27.33 -6.98
CA GLY A 62 26.49 -27.27 -8.39
C GLY A 62 25.39 -26.23 -8.68
N LEU A 63 25.50 -25.57 -9.83
CA LEU A 63 24.62 -24.46 -10.22
C LEU A 63 23.13 -24.86 -10.29
N GLN A 64 22.82 -26.04 -10.85
CA GLN A 64 21.43 -26.50 -10.96
C GLN A 64 20.84 -26.74 -9.57
N ALA A 65 21.57 -27.39 -8.66
CA ALA A 65 21.10 -27.63 -7.30
C ALA A 65 20.84 -26.32 -6.53
N TYR A 66 21.67 -25.29 -6.75
CA TYR A 66 21.43 -23.96 -6.20
C TYR A 66 20.11 -23.36 -6.70
N ILE A 67 19.85 -23.42 -8.01
CA ILE A 67 18.60 -22.90 -8.61
C ILE A 67 17.40 -23.65 -8.03
N GLU A 68 17.45 -24.98 -7.97
CA GLU A 68 16.38 -25.80 -7.39
C GLU A 68 16.11 -25.45 -5.92
N LEU A 69 17.16 -25.20 -5.11
CA LEU A 69 17.00 -24.75 -3.73
C LEU A 69 16.28 -23.39 -3.67
N GLN A 70 16.69 -22.42 -4.49
CA GLN A 70 16.08 -21.09 -4.52
C GLN A 70 14.61 -21.10 -4.96
N LEU A 71 14.22 -22.04 -5.81
CA LEU A 71 12.83 -22.26 -6.22
C LEU A 71 11.97 -22.96 -5.15
N ASN A 72 12.61 -23.59 -4.16
CA ASN A 72 11.97 -24.33 -3.07
C ASN A 72 12.44 -23.78 -1.70
N PRO A 73 12.12 -22.51 -1.36
CA PRO A 73 12.68 -21.81 -0.22
C PRO A 73 12.39 -22.49 1.13
N GLU A 74 11.33 -23.29 1.24
CA GLU A 74 11.02 -24.08 2.42
C GLU A 74 12.08 -25.14 2.75
N ARG A 75 12.95 -25.49 1.79
CA ARG A 75 14.09 -26.40 1.98
C ARG A 75 15.35 -25.69 2.46
N ILE A 76 15.36 -24.36 2.48
CA ILE A 76 16.49 -23.54 2.91
C ILE A 76 16.27 -23.13 4.37
N ASP A 77 17.25 -23.45 5.21
CA ASP A 77 17.30 -22.94 6.59
C ASP A 77 17.57 -21.44 6.57
N ASP A 78 16.69 -20.69 7.22
CA ASP A 78 16.77 -19.24 7.34
C ASP A 78 16.73 -18.79 8.82
N SER A 79 17.01 -19.72 9.74
CA SER A 79 16.98 -19.49 11.19
C SER A 79 17.85 -18.30 11.63
N ALA A 80 18.98 -18.07 10.96
CA ALA A 80 19.90 -16.97 11.27
C ALA A 80 19.28 -15.58 11.05
N VAL A 81 18.53 -15.38 9.95
CA VAL A 81 17.84 -14.11 9.73
C VAL A 81 16.58 -14.02 10.58
N GLU A 82 15.85 -15.13 10.77
CA GLU A 82 14.67 -15.14 11.65
C GLU A 82 15.02 -14.78 13.09
N ALA A 83 16.18 -15.18 13.60
CA ALA A 83 16.70 -14.74 14.89
C ALA A 83 16.91 -13.20 14.95
N LYS A 84 17.41 -12.59 13.87
CA LYS A 84 17.59 -11.13 13.78
C LYS A 84 16.26 -10.37 13.69
N LEU A 85 15.23 -11.03 13.16
CA LEU A 85 13.89 -10.46 12.97
C LEU A 85 12.99 -10.67 14.19
N ALA A 86 13.44 -11.43 15.19
CA ALA A 86 12.64 -11.80 16.36
C ALA A 86 12.05 -10.60 17.11
N ASP A 87 12.75 -9.46 17.12
CA ASP A 87 12.31 -8.25 17.82
C ASP A 87 11.33 -7.39 17.01
N PHE A 88 11.10 -7.69 15.73
CA PHE A 88 10.16 -6.97 14.87
C PHE A 88 8.73 -7.44 15.09
N ASN A 89 8.19 -7.04 16.23
CA ASN A 89 6.88 -7.44 16.72
C ASN A 89 5.71 -7.03 15.81
N VAL A 90 5.89 -6.05 14.91
CA VAL A 90 4.82 -5.61 13.99
C VAL A 90 4.35 -6.72 13.05
N PHE A 91 5.23 -7.67 12.71
CA PHE A 91 4.87 -8.83 11.90
C PHE A 91 4.23 -9.97 12.70
N LYS A 92 4.20 -9.87 14.04
CA LYS A 92 3.55 -10.86 14.91
C LYS A 92 2.13 -10.45 15.30
N MET A 93 1.78 -9.19 15.05
CA MET A 93 0.48 -8.63 15.39
C MET A 93 -0.52 -8.78 14.25
N ARG A 94 -1.80 -8.87 14.61
CA ARG A 94 -2.93 -8.60 13.73
C ARG A 94 -3.06 -7.10 13.53
N THR A 95 -3.66 -6.69 12.42
CA THR A 95 -3.90 -5.27 12.11
C THR A 95 -4.63 -4.53 13.23
N ALA A 96 -5.64 -5.15 13.85
CA ALA A 96 -6.36 -4.55 14.97
C ALA A 96 -5.46 -4.25 16.18
N GLU A 97 -4.53 -5.16 16.49
CA GLU A 97 -3.54 -4.98 17.55
C GLU A 97 -2.56 -3.85 17.20
N LEU A 98 -2.17 -3.73 15.93
CA LEU A 98 -1.36 -2.59 15.47
C LEU A 98 -2.06 -1.25 15.67
N PHE A 99 -3.37 -1.16 15.36
CA PHE A 99 -4.14 0.07 15.59
C PHE A 99 -4.22 0.45 17.08
N MET A 100 -4.29 -0.54 17.96
CA MET A 100 -4.33 -0.33 19.41
C MET A 100 -2.96 0.04 19.99
N LYS A 101 -1.90 -0.68 19.59
CA LYS A 101 -0.54 -0.48 20.11
C LYS A 101 0.16 0.74 19.51
N TYR A 102 -0.16 1.08 18.26
CA TYR A 102 0.42 2.19 17.52
C TYR A 102 -0.66 3.18 17.07
N PRO A 103 -1.42 3.81 17.98
CA PRO A 103 -2.54 4.66 17.59
C PRO A 103 -2.07 5.93 16.86
N ASN A 104 -2.93 6.48 16.01
CA ASN A 104 -2.68 7.71 15.27
C ASN A 104 -2.68 8.91 16.25
N PRO A 105 -1.69 9.83 16.17
CA PRO A 105 -1.65 11.00 17.03
C PRO A 105 -2.93 11.83 16.98
N GLY A 106 -3.59 11.91 15.82
CA GLY A 106 -4.88 12.58 15.67
C GLY A 106 -6.02 11.94 16.46
N ALA A 107 -6.01 10.61 16.62
CA ALA A 107 -6.99 9.92 17.45
C ALA A 107 -6.74 10.20 18.94
N ILE A 108 -5.48 10.21 19.36
CA ILE A 108 -5.08 10.60 20.72
C ILE A 108 -5.47 12.05 21.00
N LEU A 109 -5.21 12.96 20.06
CA LEU A 109 -5.58 14.37 20.22
C LEU A 109 -7.11 14.54 20.33
N GLN A 110 -7.89 13.78 19.56
CA GLN A 110 -9.35 13.80 19.70
C GLN A 110 -9.80 13.33 21.09
N TYR A 111 -9.14 12.30 21.64
CA TYR A 111 -9.41 11.82 22.99
C TYR A 111 -9.05 12.86 24.06
N ILE A 112 -7.87 13.49 23.97
CA ILE A 112 -7.46 14.60 24.85
C ILE A 112 -8.48 15.73 24.78
N ALA A 113 -8.86 16.12 23.55
CA ALA A 113 -9.77 17.24 23.35
C ALA A 113 -11.14 16.99 23.99
N GLN A 114 -11.67 15.76 23.86
CA GLN A 114 -12.91 15.38 24.51
C GLN A 114 -12.81 15.41 26.04
N LYS A 115 -11.71 14.90 26.62
CA LYS A 115 -11.51 14.87 28.07
C LYS A 115 -11.38 16.28 28.67
N ASN A 116 -10.74 17.19 27.95
CA ASN A 116 -10.45 18.56 28.41
C ASN A 116 -11.52 19.59 27.97
N GLY A 117 -12.61 19.16 27.32
CA GLY A 117 -13.67 20.07 26.84
C GLY A 117 -13.27 20.97 25.66
N LEU A 118 -12.22 20.61 24.92
CA LEU A 118 -11.75 21.32 23.73
C LEU A 118 -12.61 20.93 22.51
N ASN A 119 -12.96 21.90 21.68
CA ASN A 119 -13.81 21.69 20.51
C ASN A 119 -13.01 21.14 19.32
N LYS A 120 -13.63 20.25 18.54
CA LYS A 120 -13.05 19.68 17.30
C LYS A 120 -12.64 20.74 16.25
N GLY A 121 -13.23 21.94 16.31
CA GLY A 121 -12.92 23.06 15.42
C GLY A 121 -11.49 23.57 15.60
N ASP A 122 -11.07 23.76 16.85
CA ASP A 122 -9.74 24.28 17.21
C ASP A 122 -8.62 23.38 16.67
N LEU A 123 -8.83 22.07 16.71
CA LEU A 123 -7.88 21.05 16.25
C LEU A 123 -7.78 20.96 14.71
N ALA A 124 -8.89 21.19 14.01
CA ALA A 124 -8.96 21.16 12.55
C ALA A 124 -8.38 22.43 11.93
N ASP A 125 -8.57 23.58 12.58
CA ASP A 125 -8.02 24.86 12.16
C ASP A 125 -6.49 24.91 12.34
N LEU A 126 -5.96 24.30 13.41
CA LEU A 126 -4.51 24.17 13.61
C LEU A 126 -3.84 23.29 12.54
N ARG A 127 -4.45 22.17 12.15
CA ARG A 127 -3.94 21.30 11.06
C ARG A 127 -3.98 21.97 9.69
N LYS A 128 -5.07 22.67 9.36
CA LYS A 128 -5.16 23.40 8.08
C LYS A 128 -4.12 24.52 7.96
N ARG A 129 -3.76 25.16 9.08
CA ARG A 129 -2.74 26.21 9.13
C ARG A 129 -1.32 25.66 9.02
N SER A 130 -1.04 24.44 9.50
CA SER A 130 0.27 23.80 9.31
C SER A 130 0.52 23.30 7.89
N ASP A 131 -0.55 22.94 7.16
CA ASP A 131 -0.46 22.47 5.76
C ASP A 131 -0.33 23.63 4.76
N GLN A 132 -0.55 24.88 5.19
CA GLN A 132 -0.27 26.08 4.41
C GLN A 132 1.21 26.46 4.58
N GLU A 133 2.06 25.98 3.66
CA GLU A 133 3.54 26.10 3.66
C GLU A 133 4.11 27.55 3.74
N ASN A 134 3.28 28.60 3.79
CA ASN A 134 3.72 30.01 3.73
C ASN A 134 3.15 30.93 4.82
N SER A 135 2.52 30.41 5.88
CA SER A 135 2.06 31.25 6.99
C SER A 135 3.01 31.12 8.19
N GLN A 136 3.72 32.19 8.54
CA GLN A 136 4.41 32.29 9.83
C GLN A 136 3.38 32.08 10.95
N MET A 137 3.49 30.96 11.66
CA MET A 137 2.59 30.62 12.75
C MET A 137 2.75 31.65 13.86
N ASN A 138 1.66 32.18 14.40
CA ASN A 138 1.73 33.10 15.53
C ASN A 138 2.40 32.38 16.73
N PRO A 139 3.33 33.01 17.46
CA PRO A 139 3.98 32.41 18.63
C PRO A 139 3.04 31.73 19.62
N LYS A 140 1.82 32.26 19.82
CA LYS A 140 0.79 31.65 20.68
C LYS A 140 0.25 30.33 20.15
N ASP A 141 0.11 30.20 18.84
CA ASP A 141 -0.35 28.96 18.20
C ASP A 141 0.79 27.92 18.20
N GLU A 142 2.04 28.36 18.03
CA GLU A 142 3.22 27.50 18.12
C GLU A 142 3.39 26.91 19.53
N GLU A 143 3.22 27.74 20.57
CA GLU A 143 3.27 27.29 21.97
C GLU A 143 2.18 26.26 22.29
N LYS A 144 0.93 26.51 21.85
CA LYS A 144 -0.16 25.54 21.96
C LYS A 144 0.15 24.23 21.23
N MET A 145 0.73 24.28 20.03
CA MET A 145 1.13 23.08 19.29
C MET A 145 2.22 22.28 20.01
N LYS A 146 3.21 22.96 20.60
CA LYS A 146 4.23 22.31 21.44
C LYS A 146 3.59 21.67 22.67
N GLU A 147 2.62 22.33 23.31
CA GLU A 147 1.87 21.76 24.43
C GLU A 147 1.11 20.49 24.02
N TYR A 148 0.37 20.52 22.91
CA TYR A 148 -0.32 19.34 22.38
C TYR A 148 0.63 18.19 22.08
N GLN A 149 1.77 18.48 21.45
CA GLN A 149 2.80 17.48 21.18
C GLN A 149 3.33 16.86 22.47
N ARG A 150 3.54 17.65 23.53
CA ARG A 150 3.93 17.15 24.86
C ARG A 150 2.87 16.25 25.47
N GLN A 151 1.60 16.67 25.48
CA GLN A 151 0.50 15.86 26.02
C GLN A 151 0.34 14.53 25.27
N VAL A 152 0.43 14.56 23.95
CA VAL A 152 0.40 13.34 23.12
C VAL A 152 1.59 12.43 23.45
N ALA A 153 2.81 12.99 23.53
CA ALA A 153 4.00 12.22 23.87
C ALA A 153 3.91 11.58 25.27
N GLU A 154 3.30 12.28 26.22
CA GLU A 154 3.05 11.75 27.56
C GLU A 154 2.05 10.59 27.54
N ILE A 155 0.97 10.69 26.76
CA ILE A 155 0.04 9.56 26.58
C ILE A 155 0.74 8.34 25.98
N TYR A 156 1.58 8.52 24.96
CA TYR A 156 2.34 7.39 24.40
C TYR A 156 3.18 6.71 25.49
N ARG A 157 3.85 7.50 26.33
CA ARG A 157 4.69 7.00 27.42
C ARG A 157 3.87 6.32 28.52
N GLN A 158 2.84 7.00 29.03
CA GLN A 158 2.01 6.55 30.14
C GLN A 158 1.35 5.19 29.86
N TYR A 159 0.88 4.99 28.63
CA TYR A 159 0.19 3.76 28.22
C TYR A 159 1.09 2.76 27.49
N GLY A 160 2.40 3.02 27.39
CA GLY A 160 3.35 2.13 26.69
C GLY A 160 3.02 1.92 25.21
N LEU A 161 2.47 2.94 24.55
CA LEU A 161 2.08 2.90 23.14
C LEU A 161 3.28 3.23 22.24
N GLY A 162 3.39 2.54 21.12
CA GLY A 162 4.40 2.83 20.11
C GLY A 162 3.94 3.94 19.15
N ARG A 163 4.88 4.63 18.51
CA ARG A 163 4.55 5.63 17.49
C ARG A 163 4.26 4.96 16.15
N PRO A 164 3.27 5.43 15.36
CA PRO A 164 2.95 4.80 14.07
C PRO A 164 4.12 4.72 13.07
N ASN A 165 5.12 5.61 13.18
CA ASN A 165 6.30 5.57 12.33
C ASN A 165 7.21 4.37 12.65
N GLU A 166 7.17 3.84 13.87
CA GLU A 166 7.93 2.64 14.26
C GLU A 166 7.49 1.41 13.46
N ILE A 167 6.22 1.37 13.00
CA ILE A 167 5.73 0.30 12.13
C ILE A 167 6.58 0.23 10.86
N MET A 168 6.74 1.37 10.18
CA MET A 168 7.49 1.40 8.92
C MET A 168 8.98 1.25 9.14
N GLN A 169 9.52 1.73 10.26
CA GLN A 169 10.93 1.48 10.62
C GLN A 169 11.22 -0.02 10.73
N GLN A 170 10.36 -0.78 11.40
CA GLN A 170 10.51 -2.23 11.51
C GLN A 170 10.32 -2.92 10.16
N VAL A 171 9.33 -2.51 9.34
CA VAL A 171 9.13 -3.09 8.00
C VAL A 171 10.36 -2.88 7.10
N ILE A 172 10.90 -1.67 7.06
CA ILE A 172 12.09 -1.34 6.25
C ILE A 172 13.31 -2.10 6.75
N ALA A 173 13.56 -2.10 8.06
CA ALA A 173 14.67 -2.83 8.65
C ALA A 173 14.58 -4.34 8.37
N ALA A 174 13.38 -4.91 8.39
CA ALA A 174 13.13 -6.31 8.09
C ALA A 174 13.46 -6.68 6.65
N ARG A 175 13.15 -5.80 5.68
CA ARG A 175 13.52 -5.99 4.27
C ARG A 175 15.03 -5.96 4.07
N ILE A 176 15.71 -4.98 4.68
CA ILE A 176 17.18 -4.86 4.61
C ILE A 176 17.85 -6.09 5.22
N LEU A 177 17.42 -6.51 6.41
CA LEU A 177 17.98 -7.68 7.07
C LEU A 177 17.79 -8.95 6.25
N ARG A 178 16.64 -9.14 5.60
CA ARG A 178 16.43 -10.29 4.71
C ARG A 178 17.25 -10.21 3.43
N ALA A 179 17.34 -9.04 2.80
CA ALA A 179 18.19 -8.86 1.61
C ALA A 179 19.65 -9.22 1.90
N VAL A 180 20.16 -8.86 3.08
CA VAL A 180 21.55 -9.12 3.49
C VAL A 180 21.77 -10.55 3.97
N TYR A 181 20.90 -11.05 4.86
CA TYR A 181 21.17 -12.27 5.65
C TYR A 181 20.34 -13.48 5.27
N SER A 182 19.24 -13.32 4.51
CA SER A 182 18.44 -14.49 4.14
C SER A 182 19.19 -15.36 3.15
N GLU A 183 19.12 -16.67 3.32
CA GLU A 183 19.60 -17.64 2.34
C GLU A 183 18.56 -17.88 1.21
N ARG A 184 17.32 -17.41 1.38
CA ARG A 184 16.20 -17.50 0.43
C ARG A 184 16.18 -16.33 -0.55
N GLN A 185 17.34 -16.01 -1.12
CA GLN A 185 17.56 -14.80 -1.92
C GLN A 185 16.56 -14.59 -3.06
N LEU A 186 16.17 -15.63 -3.79
CA LEU A 186 15.19 -15.52 -4.87
C LEU A 186 13.82 -15.12 -4.34
N GLN A 187 13.39 -15.70 -3.21
CA GLN A 187 12.14 -15.32 -2.56
C GLN A 187 12.17 -13.83 -2.19
N GLU A 188 13.27 -13.33 -1.63
CA GLU A 188 13.39 -11.94 -1.20
C GLU A 188 13.39 -10.94 -2.38
N VAL A 189 14.07 -11.26 -3.48
CA VAL A 189 14.00 -10.46 -4.71
C VAL A 189 12.57 -10.44 -5.27
N MET A 190 11.89 -11.59 -5.27
CA MET A 190 10.51 -11.66 -5.76
C MET A 190 9.52 -10.93 -4.84
N VAL A 191 9.75 -10.93 -3.52
CA VAL A 191 8.97 -10.13 -2.57
C VAL A 191 9.12 -8.64 -2.86
N ASP A 192 10.34 -8.17 -3.11
CA ASP A 192 10.59 -6.76 -3.45
C ASP A 192 9.93 -6.39 -4.78
N PHE A 193 10.09 -7.23 -5.81
CA PHE A 193 9.43 -7.07 -7.11
C PHE A 193 7.90 -6.96 -6.98
N TRP A 194 7.26 -7.90 -6.29
CA TRP A 194 5.80 -7.90 -6.14
C TRP A 194 5.29 -6.79 -5.22
N ALA A 195 6.04 -6.42 -4.19
CA ALA A 195 5.71 -5.28 -3.35
C ALA A 195 5.78 -3.95 -4.12
N ASN A 196 6.65 -3.86 -5.14
CA ASN A 196 6.71 -2.73 -6.05
C ASN A 196 5.57 -2.75 -7.08
N HIS A 197 5.30 -3.92 -7.68
CA HIS A 197 4.23 -4.09 -8.67
C HIS A 197 2.84 -3.83 -8.06
N PHE A 198 2.57 -4.34 -6.85
CA PHE A 198 1.31 -4.13 -6.11
C PHE A 198 1.49 -3.12 -4.97
N ASN A 199 2.07 -1.97 -5.28
CA ASN A 199 2.48 -0.97 -4.30
C ASN A 199 1.29 -0.30 -3.58
N VAL A 200 1.48 -0.01 -2.29
CA VAL A 200 0.57 0.78 -1.46
C VAL A 200 1.35 1.84 -0.70
N TYR A 201 0.88 3.09 -0.71
CA TYR A 201 1.59 4.20 -0.05
C TYR A 201 1.28 4.28 1.45
N SER A 202 2.30 4.07 2.29
CA SER A 202 2.19 4.13 3.76
C SER A 202 1.75 5.51 4.30
N GLY A 203 1.97 6.58 3.53
CA GLY A 203 1.52 7.94 3.86
C GLY A 203 0.02 8.16 3.65
N LYS A 204 -0.68 7.30 2.89
CA LYS A 204 -2.12 7.44 2.66
C LYS A 204 -2.92 6.93 3.86
N GLY A 205 -3.31 7.84 4.75
CA GLY A 205 -4.27 7.56 5.82
C GLY A 205 -3.88 6.36 6.70
N ALA A 206 -4.70 5.30 6.66
CA ALA A 206 -4.54 4.11 7.49
C ALA A 206 -3.67 3.00 6.86
N VAL A 207 -3.18 3.18 5.63
CA VAL A 207 -2.45 2.12 4.88
C VAL A 207 -1.29 1.52 5.68
N ARG A 208 -0.51 2.33 6.41
CA ARG A 208 0.66 1.85 7.17
C ARG A 208 0.35 0.73 8.18
N TRP A 209 -0.84 0.70 8.76
CA TRP A 209 -1.23 -0.35 9.73
C TRP A 209 -1.54 -1.67 9.04
N TYR A 210 -1.88 -1.65 7.76
CA TYR A 210 -2.14 -2.83 6.96
C TYR A 210 -0.87 -3.39 6.29
N ILE A 211 0.21 -2.61 6.17
CA ILE A 211 1.42 -3.04 5.47
C ILE A 211 2.07 -4.31 6.07
N PRO A 212 2.20 -4.47 7.41
CA PRO A 212 2.82 -5.68 7.97
C PRO A 212 2.09 -6.97 7.58
N SER A 213 0.75 -6.98 7.64
CA SER A 213 -0.05 -8.14 7.20
C SER A 213 -0.05 -8.29 5.68
N TYR A 214 -0.05 -7.19 4.94
CA TYR A 214 0.03 -7.21 3.48
C TYR A 214 1.32 -7.89 2.99
N GLU A 215 2.46 -7.52 3.57
CA GLU A 215 3.72 -8.15 3.21
C GLU A 215 3.78 -9.61 3.67
N ARG A 216 3.43 -9.90 4.94
CA ARG A 216 3.52 -11.24 5.54
C ARG A 216 2.55 -12.24 4.90
N ASP A 217 1.27 -11.87 4.81
CA ASP A 217 0.19 -12.81 4.50
C ASP A 217 -0.15 -12.87 3.02
N VAL A 218 0.26 -11.87 2.24
CA VAL A 218 -0.04 -11.78 0.81
C VAL A 218 1.23 -11.83 -0.02
N ILE A 219 2.07 -10.80 0.02
CA ILE A 219 3.22 -10.71 -0.89
C ILE A 219 4.20 -11.87 -0.68
N ARG A 220 4.68 -12.08 0.56
CA ARG A 220 5.64 -13.14 0.89
C ARG A 220 5.09 -14.53 0.67
N LYS A 221 3.84 -14.74 1.07
CA LYS A 221 3.16 -16.02 0.94
C LYS A 221 3.05 -16.48 -0.52
N HIS A 222 2.86 -15.54 -1.44
CA HIS A 222 2.60 -15.84 -2.85
C HIS A 222 3.76 -15.47 -3.80
N ALA A 223 4.93 -15.08 -3.27
CA ALA A 223 6.03 -14.50 -4.06
C ALA A 223 6.55 -15.41 -5.19
N LEU A 224 6.60 -16.73 -4.97
CA LEU A 224 7.00 -17.73 -5.97
C LEU A 224 5.81 -18.55 -6.49
N GLY A 225 4.58 -18.12 -6.17
CA GLY A 225 3.36 -18.87 -6.43
C GLY A 225 2.65 -18.47 -7.72
N ASN A 226 1.36 -18.81 -7.80
CA ASN A 226 0.53 -18.47 -8.94
C ASN A 226 0.15 -16.97 -8.93
N PHE A 227 0.32 -16.30 -10.08
CA PHE A 227 0.00 -14.88 -10.23
C PHE A 227 -1.48 -14.56 -9.94
N ARG A 228 -2.41 -15.42 -10.34
CA ARG A 228 -3.85 -15.24 -10.07
C ARG A 228 -4.15 -15.20 -8.58
N ASP A 229 -3.52 -16.09 -7.82
CA ASP A 229 -3.71 -16.16 -6.36
C ASP A 229 -3.13 -14.93 -5.68
N LEU A 230 -1.93 -14.50 -6.10
CA LEU A 230 -1.33 -13.24 -5.63
C LEU A 230 -2.24 -12.06 -5.94
N LEU A 231 -2.69 -11.91 -7.19
CA LEU A 231 -3.56 -10.83 -7.65
C LEU A 231 -4.88 -10.77 -6.87
N LEU A 232 -5.51 -11.93 -6.64
CA LEU A 232 -6.76 -11.98 -5.88
C LEU A 232 -6.52 -11.64 -4.41
N ALA A 233 -5.45 -12.17 -3.81
CA ALA A 233 -5.10 -11.90 -2.41
C ALA A 233 -4.73 -10.43 -2.19
N THR A 234 -4.01 -9.78 -3.12
CA THR A 234 -3.74 -8.34 -3.04
C THR A 234 -5.03 -7.55 -3.17
N ALA A 235 -5.93 -7.97 -4.05
CA ALA A 235 -7.19 -7.26 -4.29
C ALA A 235 -8.20 -7.29 -3.17
N GLN A 236 -8.19 -8.34 -2.36
CA GLN A 236 -9.06 -8.43 -1.19
C GLN A 236 -8.42 -7.84 0.07
N HIS A 237 -7.11 -7.57 0.05
CA HIS A 237 -6.43 -7.13 1.26
C HIS A 237 -6.81 -5.68 1.63
N PRO A 238 -7.09 -5.38 2.92
CA PRO A 238 -7.46 -4.05 3.38
C PRO A 238 -6.48 -2.92 2.99
N ALA A 239 -5.19 -3.23 2.85
CA ALA A 239 -4.20 -2.26 2.37
C ALA A 239 -4.57 -1.70 1.00
N MET A 240 -4.87 -2.57 0.03
CA MET A 240 -5.19 -2.18 -1.34
C MET A 240 -6.58 -1.57 -1.45
N LEU A 241 -7.57 -2.19 -0.78
CA LEU A 241 -8.93 -1.67 -0.70
C LEU A 241 -8.99 -0.25 -0.12
N PHE A 242 -8.16 0.06 0.88
CA PHE A 242 -8.03 1.41 1.43
C PHE A 242 -7.25 2.32 0.48
N TYR A 243 -6.12 1.85 -0.03
CA TYR A 243 -5.22 2.65 -0.86
C TYR A 243 -5.88 3.14 -2.14
N LEU A 244 -6.78 2.34 -2.74
CA LEU A 244 -7.48 2.71 -3.97
C LEU A 244 -8.93 3.14 -3.73
N ASP A 245 -9.29 3.39 -2.47
CA ASP A 245 -10.60 3.87 -2.02
C ASP A 245 -11.78 2.93 -2.41
N ASN A 246 -11.51 1.64 -2.69
CA ASN A 246 -12.55 0.68 -3.06
C ASN A 246 -13.54 0.42 -1.93
N PHE A 247 -13.11 0.56 -0.67
CA PHE A 247 -14.02 0.46 0.48
C PHE A 247 -15.16 1.49 0.47
N GLN A 248 -15.04 2.54 -0.36
CA GLN A 248 -16.08 3.56 -0.57
C GLN A 248 -17.05 3.21 -1.71
N SER A 249 -16.72 2.20 -2.53
CA SER A 249 -17.53 1.76 -3.67
C SER A 249 -18.81 1.09 -3.17
N VAL A 250 -19.97 1.61 -3.59
CA VAL A 250 -21.28 1.03 -3.25
C VAL A 250 -22.18 1.00 -4.48
N SER A 251 -22.94 -0.09 -4.65
CA SER A 251 -23.88 -0.23 -5.76
C SER A 251 -25.14 0.57 -5.46
N SER A 252 -25.82 1.06 -6.49
CA SER A 252 -27.13 1.72 -6.38
C SER A 252 -28.14 0.86 -5.60
N ASN A 253 -28.13 -0.46 -5.78
CA ASN A 253 -28.99 -1.40 -5.04
C ASN A 253 -28.65 -1.47 -3.55
N SER A 254 -27.36 -1.47 -3.19
CA SER A 254 -26.92 -1.45 -1.79
C SER A 254 -27.24 -0.11 -1.10
N GLN A 255 -27.17 1.01 -1.82
CA GLN A 255 -27.60 2.32 -1.33
C GLN A 255 -29.08 2.32 -0.97
N ASN A 256 -29.91 1.70 -1.82
CA ASN A 256 -31.35 1.55 -1.57
C ASN A 256 -31.65 0.62 -0.38
N ALA A 257 -30.86 -0.43 -0.16
CA ALA A 257 -30.97 -1.31 1.00
C ALA A 257 -30.53 -0.61 2.31
N MET A 258 -29.41 0.12 2.30
CA MET A 258 -28.96 0.93 3.44
C MET A 258 -29.98 2.02 3.81
N ARG A 259 -30.63 2.66 2.83
CA ARG A 259 -31.74 3.61 3.05
C ARG A 259 -32.95 2.98 3.74
N ARG A 260 -33.25 1.71 3.46
CA ARG A 260 -34.35 0.97 4.11
C ARG A 260 -33.99 0.57 5.55
N GLN A 261 -32.73 0.21 5.82
CA GLN A 261 -32.25 -0.17 7.16
C GLN A 261 -31.97 1.01 8.10
N SER A 262 -31.65 2.21 7.59
CA SER A 262 -31.42 3.41 8.39
C SER A 262 -32.70 4.03 9.01
N SER A 263 -33.83 3.33 8.87
CA SER A 263 -35.08 3.57 9.61
C SER A 263 -35.05 3.04 11.05
N ALA A 264 -34.03 2.25 11.42
CA ALA A 264 -33.84 1.77 12.79
C ALA A 264 -32.81 2.64 13.53
N PRO A 265 -33.06 3.02 14.80
CA PRO A 265 -32.14 3.88 15.55
C PRO A 265 -30.83 3.14 15.82
N THR A 266 -29.76 3.51 15.12
CA THR A 266 -28.41 3.00 15.38
C THR A 266 -27.90 3.55 16.71
N GLU A 267 -27.58 2.66 17.64
CA GLU A 267 -27.01 3.00 18.94
C GLU A 267 -25.67 3.75 18.75
N SER A 268 -25.57 4.95 19.33
CA SER A 268 -24.37 5.82 19.25
C SER A 268 -23.12 5.12 19.79
N ASN A 269 -21.95 5.34 19.16
CA ASN A 269 -20.64 4.83 19.60
C ASN A 269 -20.33 5.17 21.08
N LEU A 270 -20.93 6.24 21.63
CA LEU A 270 -20.83 6.61 23.04
C LEU A 270 -21.43 5.55 23.97
N LEU A 271 -22.56 4.93 23.58
CA LEU A 271 -23.23 3.89 24.36
C LEU A 271 -22.46 2.56 24.37
N ARG A 272 -21.51 2.39 23.42
CA ARG A 272 -20.64 1.21 23.35
C ARG A 272 -19.40 1.38 24.22
N ILE A 273 -18.80 2.57 24.21
CA ILE A 273 -17.68 2.94 25.10
C ILE A 273 -18.16 2.97 26.56
N GLU A 274 -19.33 3.53 26.83
CA GLU A 274 -19.93 3.57 28.17
C GLU A 274 -20.23 2.15 28.71
N ARG A 275 -20.66 1.22 27.86
CA ARG A 275 -20.84 -0.19 28.27
C ARG A 275 -19.53 -0.93 28.47
N LEU A 276 -18.48 -0.58 27.72
CA LEU A 276 -17.14 -1.13 27.92
C LEU A 276 -16.55 -0.64 29.26
N GLU A 277 -16.70 0.65 29.56
CA GLU A 277 -16.36 1.24 30.87
C GLU A 277 -17.15 0.59 32.00
N ARG A 278 -18.47 0.39 31.85
CA ARG A 278 -19.31 -0.31 32.86
C ARG A 278 -18.94 -1.78 33.05
N ARG A 279 -18.39 -2.45 32.03
CA ARG A 279 -17.92 -3.85 32.14
C ARG A 279 -16.52 -3.94 32.75
N MET A 280 -15.68 -2.92 32.58
CA MET A 280 -14.33 -2.87 33.15
C MET A 280 -14.30 -2.31 34.57
N LEU A 281 -15.27 -1.46 34.92
CA LEU A 281 -15.43 -0.89 36.25
C LEU A 281 -16.66 -1.52 36.90
N ASN A 282 -16.43 -2.49 37.80
CA ASN A 282 -17.48 -3.14 38.59
C ASN A 282 -18.03 -2.14 39.65
N VAL A 283 -18.71 -1.09 39.20
CA VAL A 283 -19.18 0.01 40.07
C VAL A 283 -20.62 0.40 39.73
N ASN A 284 -21.48 0.14 40.71
CA ASN A 284 -22.84 0.59 40.82
C ASN A 284 -22.86 2.11 41.05
N ARG A 285 -23.35 2.95 40.11
CA ARG A 285 -23.79 4.34 40.38
C ARG A 285 -24.96 4.81 39.49
N SER A 286 -25.74 5.72 40.07
CA SER A 286 -27.19 5.97 39.93
C SER A 286 -27.69 6.78 38.69
N PRO A 287 -29.01 6.74 38.38
CA PRO A 287 -29.57 7.13 37.07
C PRO A 287 -30.08 8.58 36.99
N ARG A 288 -29.23 9.59 37.22
CA ARG A 288 -29.64 11.02 37.12
C ARG A 288 -28.81 11.91 36.18
N LEU A 289 -27.87 11.35 35.41
CA LEU A 289 -27.05 12.09 34.44
C LEU A 289 -27.39 11.78 32.96
N MET A 290 -28.43 10.99 32.68
CA MET A 290 -28.78 10.55 31.31
C MET A 290 -29.60 11.56 30.49
N ASP A 291 -30.26 12.53 31.14
CA ASP A 291 -31.28 13.36 30.45
C ASP A 291 -30.68 14.63 29.82
N GLN A 292 -29.59 15.14 30.41
CA GLN A 292 -28.91 16.35 29.93
C GLN A 292 -28.00 16.08 28.72
N SER A 293 -27.44 14.87 28.60
CA SER A 293 -26.61 14.45 27.45
C SER A 293 -27.45 14.17 26.19
N LYS A 294 -28.69 13.69 26.33
CA LYS A 294 -29.62 13.51 25.20
C LYS A 294 -30.05 14.84 24.58
N LYS A 295 -30.26 15.88 25.39
CA LYS A 295 -30.71 17.20 24.92
C LYS A 295 -29.60 17.99 24.18
N LEU A 296 -28.34 17.81 24.57
CA LEU A 296 -27.18 18.39 23.86
C LEU A 296 -26.87 17.68 22.53
N MET A 297 -27.15 16.37 22.41
CA MET A 297 -26.92 15.62 21.17
C MET A 297 -27.97 15.87 20.06
N ALA A 298 -29.13 16.44 20.39
CA ALA A 298 -30.17 16.76 19.41
C ALA A 298 -29.89 18.05 18.60
N LEU A 299 -29.03 18.95 19.09
CA LEU A 299 -28.77 20.27 18.48
C LEU A 299 -27.50 20.30 17.60
N GLY A 300 -26.58 19.34 17.76
CA GLY A 300 -25.35 19.25 16.96
C GLY A 300 -25.48 18.50 15.63
N ASN A 301 -26.63 17.88 15.37
CA ASN A 301 -26.77 16.87 14.31
C ASN A 301 -27.45 17.35 13.00
N ARG A 302 -27.93 18.61 12.94
CA ARG A 302 -28.62 19.14 11.75
C ARG A 302 -27.68 19.59 10.61
N ASN A 303 -26.45 19.98 10.91
CA ASN A 303 -25.50 20.48 9.89
C ASN A 303 -24.57 19.40 9.31
N GLN A 304 -24.51 18.20 9.93
CA GLN A 304 -23.77 17.06 9.36
C GLN A 304 -24.59 16.26 8.34
N THR A 305 -25.93 16.27 8.47
CA THR A 305 -26.82 15.54 7.56
C THR A 305 -26.90 16.17 6.16
N GLN A 306 -26.80 17.50 6.04
CA GLN A 306 -26.83 18.17 4.73
C GLN A 306 -25.54 18.01 3.90
N ASN A 307 -24.37 17.90 4.54
CA ASN A 307 -23.10 17.67 3.81
C ASN A 307 -22.85 16.20 3.46
N GLN A 308 -23.47 15.25 4.16
CA GLN A 308 -23.46 13.83 3.77
C GLN A 308 -24.44 13.52 2.63
N GLN A 309 -25.50 14.31 2.45
CA GLN A 309 -26.46 14.17 1.35
C GLN A 309 -25.89 14.53 -0.04
N ARG A 310 -24.74 15.21 -0.13
CA ARG A 310 -24.16 15.70 -1.40
C ARG A 310 -23.08 14.82 -2.05
N ARG A 311 -22.74 13.66 -1.49
CA ARG A 311 -21.87 12.68 -2.17
C ARG A 311 -22.58 11.33 -2.25
N MET A 312 -23.48 11.24 -3.22
CA MET A 312 -23.95 9.96 -3.75
C MET A 312 -22.71 9.17 -4.20
N ARG A 313 -22.20 8.25 -3.36
CA ARG A 313 -21.02 7.45 -3.68
C ARG A 313 -21.44 6.36 -4.66
N GLY A 314 -21.32 6.61 -5.97
CA GLY A 314 -21.47 5.57 -6.97
C GLY A 314 -20.39 4.49 -6.87
N ILE A 315 -20.31 3.64 -7.89
CA ILE A 315 -19.17 2.73 -8.06
C ILE A 315 -17.85 3.54 -8.10
N ASN A 316 -16.80 3.01 -7.48
CA ASN A 316 -15.47 3.60 -7.55
C ASN A 316 -14.64 2.87 -8.63
N GLU A 317 -14.40 3.53 -9.75
CA GLU A 317 -13.63 2.98 -10.86
C GLU A 317 -12.12 2.98 -10.64
N ASN A 318 -11.61 3.73 -9.65
CA ASN A 318 -10.17 3.89 -9.45
C ASN A 318 -9.46 2.55 -9.31
N TYR A 319 -10.03 1.63 -8.52
CA TYR A 319 -9.40 0.33 -8.36
C TYR A 319 -9.51 -0.54 -9.64
N ALA A 320 -10.66 -0.56 -10.30
CA ALA A 320 -10.81 -1.27 -11.56
C ALA A 320 -9.82 -0.78 -12.63
N ARG A 321 -9.60 0.53 -12.70
CA ARG A 321 -8.64 1.15 -13.60
C ARG A 321 -7.22 0.67 -13.31
N GLU A 322 -6.78 0.80 -12.07
CA GLU A 322 -5.46 0.38 -11.61
C GLU A 322 -5.21 -1.13 -11.82
N LEU A 323 -6.24 -1.96 -11.63
CA LEU A 323 -6.16 -3.39 -11.93
C LEU A 323 -5.78 -3.62 -13.39
N LEU A 324 -6.55 -3.04 -14.32
CA LEU A 324 -6.36 -3.25 -15.75
C LEU A 324 -5.09 -2.56 -16.26
N GLU A 325 -4.88 -1.30 -15.88
CA GLU A 325 -3.79 -0.45 -16.37
C GLU A 325 -2.42 -0.85 -15.83
N LEU A 326 -2.30 -1.02 -14.51
CA LEU A 326 -0.98 -1.16 -13.87
C LEU A 326 -0.68 -2.60 -13.48
N HIS A 327 -1.69 -3.35 -13.05
CA HIS A 327 -1.45 -4.66 -12.46
C HIS A 327 -1.52 -5.82 -13.44
N THR A 328 -2.27 -5.70 -14.54
CA THR A 328 -2.48 -6.84 -15.46
C THR A 328 -2.21 -6.55 -16.93
N MET A 329 -2.93 -5.62 -17.57
CA MET A 329 -2.98 -5.52 -19.04
C MET A 329 -2.07 -4.44 -19.62
N GLY A 330 -1.69 -3.42 -18.82
CA GLY A 330 -1.03 -2.24 -19.33
C GLY A 330 -2.04 -1.20 -19.85
N VAL A 331 -1.60 0.06 -19.98
CA VAL A 331 -2.45 1.17 -20.45
C VAL A 331 -3.05 0.91 -21.84
N ASP A 332 -2.30 0.25 -22.73
CA ASP A 332 -2.73 -0.09 -24.09
C ASP A 332 -3.24 -1.54 -24.20
N GLY A 333 -3.71 -2.10 -23.08
CA GLY A 333 -4.11 -3.51 -22.95
C GLY A 333 -5.40 -3.93 -23.68
N GLY A 334 -6.00 -3.05 -24.49
CA GLY A 334 -7.18 -3.34 -25.32
C GLY A 334 -8.51 -3.43 -24.57
N TYR A 335 -8.58 -2.99 -23.31
CA TYR A 335 -9.84 -2.87 -22.58
C TYR A 335 -10.52 -1.52 -22.86
N THR A 336 -11.83 -1.46 -22.61
CA THR A 336 -12.64 -0.27 -22.81
C THR A 336 -13.01 0.39 -21.48
N GLN A 337 -13.54 1.62 -21.54
CA GLN A 337 -14.14 2.27 -20.38
C GLN A 337 -15.32 1.45 -19.81
N GLN A 338 -16.03 0.70 -20.65
CA GLN A 338 -17.10 -0.19 -20.20
C GLN A 338 -16.54 -1.34 -19.33
N ASP A 339 -15.40 -1.91 -19.71
CA ASP A 339 -14.76 -2.99 -18.94
C ASP A 339 -14.32 -2.49 -17.55
N ILE A 340 -13.79 -1.27 -17.45
CA ILE A 340 -13.48 -0.64 -16.16
C ILE A 340 -14.74 -0.56 -15.29
N ILE A 341 -15.85 -0.11 -15.86
CA ILE A 341 -17.13 0.01 -15.14
C ILE A 341 -17.60 -1.37 -14.67
N GLU A 342 -17.51 -2.41 -15.49
CA GLU A 342 -17.90 -3.77 -15.10
C GLU A 342 -16.98 -4.35 -14.00
N VAL A 343 -15.66 -4.13 -14.09
CA VAL A 343 -14.74 -4.53 -13.02
C VAL A 343 -15.04 -3.77 -11.72
N ALA A 344 -15.35 -2.47 -11.80
CA ALA A 344 -15.70 -1.67 -10.62
C ALA A 344 -16.98 -2.18 -9.95
N LYS A 345 -17.97 -2.64 -10.73
CA LYS A 345 -19.15 -3.33 -10.22
C LYS A 345 -18.79 -4.65 -9.56
N CYS A 346 -17.90 -5.45 -10.13
CA CYS A 346 -17.44 -6.71 -9.52
C CYS A 346 -16.73 -6.49 -8.18
N PHE A 347 -15.94 -5.42 -8.05
CA PHE A 347 -15.26 -5.06 -6.80
C PHE A 347 -16.18 -4.39 -5.77
N THR A 348 -17.38 -4.00 -6.17
CA THR A 348 -18.36 -3.40 -5.26
C THR A 348 -18.80 -4.42 -4.23
N GLY A 349 -18.71 -4.05 -2.95
CA GLY A 349 -18.98 -4.95 -1.82
C GLY A 349 -17.72 -5.48 -1.14
N TRP A 350 -16.56 -5.48 -1.81
CA TRP A 350 -15.28 -5.65 -1.12
C TRP A 350 -14.92 -4.38 -0.36
N THR A 351 -15.10 -4.44 0.96
CA THR A 351 -14.96 -3.29 1.84
C THR A 351 -14.23 -3.66 3.13
N ILE A 352 -13.87 -2.64 3.90
CA ILE A 352 -13.18 -2.78 5.18
C ILE A 352 -14.14 -2.33 6.27
N PHE A 353 -14.40 -3.21 7.23
CA PHE A 353 -15.14 -2.83 8.42
C PHE A 353 -14.26 -1.89 9.28
N ASN A 354 -14.74 -0.68 9.54
CA ASN A 354 -13.99 0.37 10.25
C ASN A 354 -12.59 0.62 9.63
N PRO A 355 -12.52 1.26 8.45
CA PRO A 355 -11.28 1.39 7.67
C PRO A 355 -10.17 2.20 8.37
N TYR A 356 -10.51 2.95 9.42
CA TYR A 356 -9.58 3.77 10.18
C TYR A 356 -9.14 3.15 11.51
N GLY A 357 -9.69 2.00 11.92
CA GLY A 357 -9.30 1.31 13.15
C GLY A 357 -9.79 1.93 14.48
N TYR A 358 -10.52 3.06 14.45
CA TYR A 358 -10.91 3.82 15.66
C TYR A 358 -12.44 4.01 15.84
N ARG A 359 -13.30 3.16 15.27
CA ARG A 359 -14.76 3.19 15.42
C ARG A 359 -15.31 2.02 16.21
#